data_AF-A0A2V9ZUW7-F1
#
_entry.id   AF-A0A2V9ZUW7-F1
#
_cell.length_a   1.000
_cell.length_b   1.000
_cell.length_c   1.000
_cell.angle_alpha   90.00
_cell.angle_beta   90.00
_cell.angle_gamma   90.00
#
_symmetry.space_group_name_H-M   'P 1'
#
loop_
_entity.id
_entity.type
_entity.pdbx_description
1 polymer ?
#
loop_
_entity_poly.entity_id
_entity_poly.type
_entity_poly.pdbx_seq_one_letter_code
_entity_poly.pdbx_strand_id
1 'polypeptide(L)'
;RTDPQLMTGAVRLKTKFDLPPADLDITDRLKLSGNFQVSGAYFTNEKWQAKIDSLSLRSQGKPKLAKDHIPENVPSDLNGTFQLNHGLLSFRLLHFEVPGMEVNMAGKYSLDGKEFDFHGKARMQASLSHMVTGWKAILLKPVDPFFKKHGAGTELPVKITGTKSEPHFGLDFGHKSSPVEARQTPFGR
;
A
#
# COMPACT_ATOMS: atom_id res chain seq x y z
N ARG A 1 -18.40 9.76 -9.76
CA ARG A 1 -17.21 9.98 -10.63
C ARG A 1 -16.24 10.80 -9.79
N THR A 2 -15.03 10.33 -9.52
CA THR A 2 -14.04 11.16 -8.82
C THR A 2 -13.56 12.24 -9.78
N ASP A 3 -13.55 13.48 -9.33
CA ASP A 3 -12.92 14.59 -10.03
C ASP A 3 -11.72 15.07 -9.19
N PRO A 4 -10.48 15.00 -9.72
CA PRO A 4 -10.07 14.41 -11.00
C PRO A 4 -10.10 12.86 -11.02
N GLN A 5 -10.10 12.29 -12.21
CA GLN A 5 -9.93 10.85 -12.40
C GLN A 5 -8.54 10.44 -11.88
N LEU A 6 -8.45 9.41 -11.02
CA LEU A 6 -7.20 9.03 -10.36
C LEU A 6 -6.39 7.98 -11.14
N MET A 7 -7.09 7.07 -11.85
CA MET A 7 -6.48 5.97 -12.60
C MET A 7 -7.30 5.61 -13.84
N THR A 8 -6.64 4.97 -14.81
CA THR A 8 -7.23 4.26 -15.95
C THR A 8 -6.92 2.77 -15.83
N GLY A 9 -7.69 1.90 -16.50
CA GLY A 9 -7.48 0.46 -16.50
C GLY A 9 -8.77 -0.32 -16.77
N ALA A 10 -8.64 -1.60 -17.13
CA ALA A 10 -9.78 -2.47 -17.33
C ALA A 10 -10.31 -2.97 -15.98
N VAL A 11 -11.57 -2.70 -15.65
CA VAL A 11 -12.17 -3.08 -14.37
C VAL A 11 -13.11 -4.26 -14.56
N ARG A 12 -12.94 -5.31 -13.74
CA ARG A 12 -13.91 -6.38 -13.54
C ARG A 12 -14.39 -6.35 -12.10
N LEU A 13 -15.71 -6.36 -11.93
CA LEU A 13 -16.35 -6.34 -10.62
C LEU A 13 -17.42 -7.44 -10.56
N LYS A 14 -17.34 -8.27 -9.52
CA LYS A 14 -18.40 -9.22 -9.18
C LYS A 14 -18.79 -8.98 -7.74
N THR A 15 -19.99 -8.47 -7.50
CA THR A 15 -20.46 -8.11 -6.17
C THR A 15 -21.92 -8.46 -5.97
N LYS A 16 -22.29 -8.76 -4.73
CA LYS A 16 -23.67 -8.65 -4.27
C LYS A 16 -23.97 -7.18 -3.98
N PHE A 17 -25.17 -6.75 -4.32
CA PHE A 17 -25.66 -5.39 -4.10
C PHE A 17 -26.90 -5.48 -3.21
N ASP A 18 -26.90 -4.74 -2.10
CA ASP A 18 -28.04 -4.56 -1.22
C ASP A 18 -28.15 -3.09 -0.83
N LEU A 19 -29.35 -2.53 -1.00
CA LEU A 19 -29.66 -1.14 -0.66
C LEU A 19 -31.02 -1.13 0.08
N PRO A 20 -31.02 -1.38 1.40
CA PRO A 20 -32.26 -1.44 2.17
C PRO A 20 -32.95 -0.08 2.22
N PRO A 21 -34.29 -0.02 2.29
CA PRO A 21 -35.03 1.22 2.52
C PRO A 21 -34.71 1.80 3.91
N ALA A 22 -34.33 3.07 3.98
CA ALA A 22 -34.09 3.82 5.22
C ALA A 22 -33.98 5.33 4.93
N ASP A 23 -34.14 6.18 5.95
CA ASP A 23 -33.98 7.64 5.85
C ASP A 23 -32.52 8.08 6.15
N LEU A 24 -31.57 7.36 5.56
CA LEU A 24 -30.14 7.64 5.65
C LEU A 24 -29.58 7.88 4.24
N ASP A 25 -28.41 8.51 4.16
CA ASP A 25 -27.68 8.70 2.91
C ASP A 25 -27.40 7.36 2.21
N ILE A 26 -27.35 7.38 0.87
CA ILE A 26 -27.12 6.17 0.08
C ILE A 26 -25.78 5.51 0.47
N THR A 27 -24.75 6.30 0.74
CA THR A 27 -23.43 5.81 1.16
C THR A 27 -23.45 5.05 2.48
N ASP A 28 -24.40 5.35 3.36
CA ASP A 28 -24.54 4.71 4.67
C ASP A 28 -25.43 3.46 4.61
N ARG A 29 -26.26 3.34 3.58
CA ARG A 29 -27.15 2.19 3.39
C ARG A 29 -26.59 1.17 2.42
N LEU A 30 -25.77 1.60 1.47
CA LEU A 30 -25.23 0.76 0.43
C LEU A 30 -24.36 -0.35 1.01
N LYS A 31 -24.75 -1.59 0.75
CA LYS A 31 -24.01 -2.78 1.12
C LYS A 31 -23.51 -3.48 -0.12
N LEU A 32 -22.19 -3.68 -0.20
CA LEU A 32 -21.54 -4.43 -1.27
C LEU A 32 -20.65 -5.51 -0.66
N SER A 33 -20.59 -6.67 -1.30
CA SER A 33 -19.65 -7.73 -0.93
C SER A 33 -19.25 -8.50 -2.17
N GLY A 34 -17.96 -8.58 -2.44
CA GLY A 34 -17.49 -9.18 -3.68
C GLY A 34 -16.01 -9.12 -3.91
N ASN A 35 -15.66 -9.30 -5.18
CA ASN A 35 -14.31 -9.30 -5.70
C ASN A 35 -14.18 -8.28 -6.83
N PHE A 36 -13.00 -7.69 -6.94
CA PHE A 36 -12.66 -6.80 -8.03
C PHE A 36 -11.29 -7.14 -8.60
N GLN A 37 -11.08 -6.76 -9.86
CA GLN A 37 -9.81 -6.78 -10.55
C GLN A 37 -9.72 -5.51 -11.39
N VAL A 38 -8.58 -4.83 -11.32
CA VAL A 38 -8.18 -3.77 -12.24
C VAL A 38 -6.91 -4.26 -12.92
N SER A 39 -6.92 -4.33 -14.24
CA SER A 39 -5.79 -4.81 -15.03
C SER A 39 -5.25 -3.73 -15.95
N GLY A 40 -3.93 -3.70 -16.11
CA GLY A 40 -3.25 -2.78 -17.01
C GLY A 40 -3.46 -1.32 -16.61
N ALA A 41 -3.41 -1.03 -15.31
CA ALA A 41 -3.79 0.26 -14.78
C ALA A 41 -2.66 1.28 -14.84
N TYR A 42 -3.02 2.54 -15.11
CA TYR A 42 -2.10 3.69 -15.05
C TYR A 42 -2.67 4.78 -14.16
N PHE A 43 -1.81 5.44 -13.39
CA PHE A 43 -2.17 6.64 -12.65
C PHE A 43 -2.22 7.83 -13.61
N THR A 44 -3.29 8.60 -13.56
CA THR A 44 -3.49 9.78 -14.44
C THR A 44 -2.57 10.94 -14.08
N ASN A 45 -2.12 10.99 -12.82
CA ASN A 45 -1.16 11.97 -12.37
C ASN A 45 0.26 11.48 -12.65
N GLU A 46 0.96 12.18 -13.53
CA GLU A 46 2.31 11.85 -13.99
C GLU A 46 3.32 11.67 -12.85
N LYS A 47 3.20 12.47 -11.76
CA LYS A 47 4.11 12.35 -10.60
C LYS A 47 3.89 11.05 -9.85
N TRP A 48 2.64 10.58 -9.76
CA TRP A 48 2.33 9.30 -9.15
C TRP A 48 2.76 8.14 -10.04
N GLN A 49 2.49 8.22 -11.35
CA GLN A 49 2.93 7.23 -12.32
C GLN A 49 4.46 7.06 -12.31
N ALA A 50 5.22 8.17 -12.40
CA ALA A 50 6.68 8.13 -12.38
C ALA A 50 7.26 7.52 -11.08
N LYS A 51 6.57 7.70 -9.93
CA LYS A 51 6.95 7.03 -8.68
C LYS A 51 6.77 5.52 -8.78
N ILE A 52 5.65 5.06 -9.32
CA ILE A 52 5.40 3.62 -9.54
C ILE A 52 6.42 3.04 -10.50
N ASP A 53 6.73 3.73 -11.60
CA ASP A 53 7.71 3.28 -12.59
C ASP A 53 9.11 3.15 -11.97
N SER A 54 9.54 4.18 -11.21
CA SER A 54 10.82 4.16 -10.50
C SER A 54 10.88 3.03 -9.47
N LEU A 55 9.79 2.82 -8.70
CA LEU A 55 9.70 1.76 -7.70
C LEU A 55 9.75 0.36 -8.34
N SER A 56 9.07 0.16 -9.47
CA SER A 56 9.10 -1.07 -10.26
C SER A 56 10.54 -1.39 -10.69
N LEU A 57 11.23 -0.45 -11.35
CA LEU A 57 12.61 -0.65 -11.79
C LEU A 57 13.57 -0.92 -10.62
N ARG A 58 13.45 -0.19 -9.51
CA ARG A 58 14.26 -0.42 -8.31
C ARG A 58 14.01 -1.81 -7.73
N SER A 59 12.75 -2.23 -7.66
CA SER A 59 12.35 -3.53 -7.12
C SER A 59 12.80 -4.70 -7.99
N GLN A 60 13.08 -4.46 -9.28
CA GLN A 60 13.77 -5.39 -10.18
C GLN A 60 15.31 -5.34 -10.09
N GLY A 61 15.89 -4.45 -9.27
CA GLY A 61 17.34 -4.31 -9.14
C GLY A 61 17.97 -3.46 -10.25
N LYS A 62 17.18 -2.57 -10.87
CA LYS A 62 17.60 -1.64 -11.93
C LYS A 62 17.59 -0.17 -11.46
N PRO A 63 18.25 0.18 -10.33
CA PRO A 63 18.14 1.50 -9.73
C PRO A 63 18.84 2.61 -10.52
N LYS A 64 19.78 2.25 -11.41
CA LYS A 64 20.41 3.20 -12.35
C LYS A 64 19.41 3.66 -13.42
N LEU A 65 18.71 2.73 -14.08
CA LEU A 65 17.64 3.07 -15.02
C LEU A 65 16.56 3.92 -14.32
N ALA A 66 16.14 3.52 -13.12
CA ALA A 66 15.17 4.27 -12.33
C ALA A 66 15.60 5.70 -11.94
N LYS A 67 16.90 6.02 -12.03
CA LYS A 67 17.48 7.34 -11.74
C LYS A 67 17.72 8.14 -13.00
N ASP A 68 18.26 7.50 -14.03
CA ASP A 68 18.81 8.18 -15.20
C ASP A 68 17.75 8.34 -16.29
N HIS A 69 16.98 7.28 -16.58
CA HIS A 69 15.93 7.30 -17.59
C HIS A 69 14.95 6.13 -17.42
N ILE A 70 13.67 6.46 -17.22
CA ILE A 70 12.57 5.50 -17.19
C ILE A 70 12.06 5.36 -18.63
N PRO A 71 12.22 4.19 -19.27
CA PRO A 71 11.93 4.04 -20.70
C PRO A 71 10.45 4.05 -21.02
N GLU A 72 9.61 3.50 -20.13
CA GLU A 72 8.18 3.29 -20.35
C GLU A 72 7.40 3.38 -19.04
N ASN A 73 6.14 3.80 -19.14
CA ASN A 73 5.21 3.74 -18.02
C ASN A 73 4.87 2.28 -17.72
N VAL A 74 4.92 1.94 -16.44
CA VAL A 74 4.67 0.59 -15.94
C VAL A 74 3.20 0.43 -15.58
N PRO A 75 2.47 -0.53 -16.19
CA PRO A 75 1.12 -0.83 -15.77
C PRO A 75 1.13 -1.49 -14.39
N SER A 76 0.08 -1.23 -13.62
CA SER A 76 -0.17 -1.88 -12.34
C SER A 76 -1.41 -2.76 -12.41
N ASP A 77 -1.39 -3.88 -11.70
CA ASP A 77 -2.57 -4.72 -11.50
C ASP A 77 -3.02 -4.63 -10.04
N LEU A 78 -4.34 -4.59 -9.83
CA LEU A 78 -4.96 -4.56 -8.51
C LEU A 78 -6.06 -5.59 -8.45
N ASN A 79 -6.16 -6.34 -7.36
CA ASN A 79 -7.31 -7.22 -7.14
C ASN A 79 -7.57 -7.41 -5.65
N GLY A 80 -8.77 -7.89 -5.32
CA GLY A 80 -9.07 -8.14 -3.92
C GLY A 80 -10.47 -8.63 -3.64
N THR A 81 -10.70 -8.88 -2.35
CA THR A 81 -12.00 -9.21 -1.78
C THR A 81 -12.41 -8.11 -0.80
N PHE A 82 -13.57 -7.51 -1.04
CA PHE A 82 -14.02 -6.34 -0.29
C PHE A 82 -15.44 -6.50 0.27
N GLN A 83 -15.73 -5.72 1.31
CA GLN A 83 -17.06 -5.50 1.84
C GLN A 83 -17.25 -4.01 2.12
N LEU A 84 -18.33 -3.43 1.60
CA LEU A 84 -18.79 -2.09 1.94
C LEU A 84 -20.04 -2.22 2.81
N ASN A 85 -20.04 -1.56 3.96
CA ASN A 85 -21.19 -1.50 4.85
C ASN A 85 -21.13 -0.21 5.67
N HIS A 86 -22.22 0.56 5.74
CA HIS A 86 -22.30 1.83 6.48
C HIS A 86 -21.12 2.78 6.18
N GLY A 87 -20.86 3.05 4.90
CA GLY A 87 -19.77 3.93 4.48
C GLY A 87 -18.35 3.41 4.77
N LEU A 88 -18.19 2.20 5.29
CA LEU A 88 -16.88 1.61 5.59
C LEU A 88 -16.55 0.50 4.60
N LEU A 89 -15.50 0.72 3.81
CA LEU A 89 -14.96 -0.25 2.87
C LEU A 89 -13.84 -1.04 3.57
N SER A 90 -13.99 -2.35 3.66
CA SER A 90 -13.01 -3.26 4.25
C SER A 90 -12.49 -4.25 3.20
N PHE A 91 -11.20 -4.53 3.26
CA PHE A 91 -10.53 -5.50 2.40
C PHE A 91 -9.97 -6.62 3.26
N ARG A 92 -10.39 -7.85 2.97
CA ARG A 92 -9.76 -9.06 3.54
C ARG A 92 -8.45 -9.38 2.84
N LEU A 93 -8.40 -9.04 1.55
CA LEU A 93 -7.22 -9.14 0.71
C LEU A 93 -7.29 -8.01 -0.32
N LEU A 94 -6.22 -7.23 -0.39
CA LEU A 94 -5.94 -6.25 -1.41
C LEU A 94 -4.53 -6.54 -1.93
N HIS A 95 -4.46 -7.00 -3.17
CA HIS A 95 -3.22 -7.29 -3.88
C HIS A 95 -2.95 -6.18 -4.89
N PHE A 96 -1.75 -5.63 -4.85
CA PHE A 96 -1.21 -4.69 -5.82
C PHE A 96 0.07 -5.27 -6.42
N GLU A 97 0.22 -5.20 -7.73
CA GLU A 97 1.37 -5.77 -8.44
C GLU A 97 1.89 -4.83 -9.53
N VAL A 98 3.20 -4.76 -9.62
CA VAL A 98 3.96 -4.24 -10.76
C VAL A 98 5.17 -5.14 -11.01
N PRO A 99 5.79 -5.11 -12.19
CA PRO A 99 7.04 -5.81 -12.44
C PRO A 99 8.09 -5.60 -11.33
N GLY A 100 8.47 -6.67 -10.64
CA GLY A 100 9.46 -6.62 -9.56
C GLY A 100 8.91 -6.47 -8.15
N MET A 101 7.63 -6.16 -7.96
CA MET A 101 7.04 -5.90 -6.66
C MET A 101 5.57 -6.32 -6.57
N GLU A 102 5.22 -6.98 -5.49
CA GLU A 102 3.85 -7.24 -5.07
C GLU A 102 3.62 -6.71 -3.66
N VAL A 103 2.39 -6.29 -3.38
CA VAL A 103 1.97 -5.85 -2.05
C VAL A 103 0.63 -6.50 -1.72
N ASN A 104 0.60 -7.24 -0.62
CA ASN A 104 -0.61 -7.88 -0.09
C ASN A 104 -1.00 -7.21 1.23
N MET A 105 -2.19 -6.62 1.29
CA MET A 105 -2.70 -5.92 2.47
C MET A 105 -4.12 -6.36 2.83
N ALA A 106 -4.47 -6.13 4.09
CA ALA A 106 -5.84 -6.12 4.60
C ALA A 106 -6.06 -4.81 5.35
N GLY A 107 -7.29 -4.30 5.39
CA GLY A 107 -7.52 -3.00 5.98
C GLY A 107 -8.89 -2.41 5.72
N LYS A 108 -9.04 -1.15 6.09
CA LYS A 108 -10.29 -0.41 6.01
C LYS A 108 -10.07 1.01 5.48
N TYR A 109 -11.09 1.51 4.80
CA TYR A 109 -11.19 2.85 4.28
C TYR A 109 -12.62 3.37 4.49
N SER A 110 -12.79 4.50 5.15
CA SER A 110 -14.09 5.15 5.24
C SER A 110 -14.34 6.01 3.99
N LEU A 111 -15.54 5.95 3.42
CA LEU A 111 -15.87 6.69 2.19
C LEU A 111 -15.82 8.21 2.38
N ASP A 112 -15.95 8.70 3.62
CA ASP A 112 -15.76 10.10 3.99
C ASP A 112 -14.27 10.52 4.06
N GLY A 113 -13.34 9.57 3.91
CA GLY A 113 -11.91 9.81 3.84
C GLY A 113 -11.22 10.01 5.19
N LYS A 114 -11.91 9.81 6.31
CA LYS A 114 -11.37 10.00 7.66
C LYS A 114 -10.55 8.82 8.18
N GLU A 115 -10.78 7.63 7.67
CA GLU A 115 -10.09 6.43 8.12
C GLU A 115 -9.38 5.76 6.94
N PHE A 116 -8.06 5.63 7.06
CA PHE A 116 -7.23 4.70 6.32
C PHE A 116 -6.50 3.86 7.35
N ASP A 117 -6.65 2.55 7.26
CA ASP A 117 -5.92 1.63 8.10
C ASP A 117 -5.68 0.32 7.34
N PHE A 118 -4.51 0.21 6.72
CA PHE A 118 -4.09 -0.95 5.95
C PHE A 118 -2.77 -1.47 6.47
N HIS A 119 -2.69 -2.78 6.60
CA HIS A 119 -1.51 -3.49 7.07
C HIS A 119 -1.23 -4.67 6.16
N GLY A 120 0.04 -4.97 5.94
CA GLY A 120 0.40 -6.07 5.07
C GLY A 120 1.89 -6.20 4.82
N LYS A 121 2.21 -6.82 3.69
CA LYS A 121 3.58 -7.11 3.28
C LYS A 121 3.83 -6.67 1.85
N ALA A 122 4.93 -5.96 1.66
CA ALA A 122 5.52 -5.71 0.35
C ALA A 122 6.64 -6.75 0.10
N ARG A 123 6.64 -7.35 -1.08
CA ARG A 123 7.67 -8.31 -1.52
C ARG A 123 8.26 -7.81 -2.82
N MET A 124 9.58 -7.78 -2.89
CA MET A 124 10.32 -7.28 -4.04
C MET A 124 11.36 -8.30 -4.49
N GLN A 125 11.64 -8.34 -5.79
CA GLN A 125 12.61 -9.26 -6.37
C GLN A 125 14.05 -8.91 -5.97
N ALA A 126 14.36 -7.62 -5.89
CA ALA A 126 15.67 -7.11 -5.48
C ALA A 126 15.83 -7.04 -3.97
N SER A 127 17.07 -7.17 -3.51
CA SER A 127 17.45 -6.83 -2.14
C SER A 127 17.57 -5.31 -1.96
N LEU A 128 17.46 -4.81 -0.71
CA LEU A 128 17.54 -3.39 -0.40
C LEU A 128 18.78 -2.72 -0.97
N SER A 129 19.94 -3.36 -0.87
CA SER A 129 21.19 -2.85 -1.45
C SER A 129 21.14 -2.69 -2.98
N HIS A 130 20.41 -3.57 -3.68
CA HIS A 130 20.26 -3.54 -5.12
C HIS A 130 19.18 -2.56 -5.61
N MET A 131 18.37 -1.98 -4.72
CA MET A 131 17.35 -0.97 -5.07
C MET A 131 17.87 0.47 -5.08
N VAL A 132 19.12 0.68 -4.64
CA VAL A 132 19.76 1.99 -4.55
C VAL A 132 21.11 1.98 -5.25
N THR A 133 21.66 3.17 -5.51
CA THR A 133 22.95 3.33 -6.19
C THR A 133 24.00 3.93 -5.26
N GLY A 134 25.27 3.67 -5.57
CA GLY A 134 26.41 4.30 -4.91
C GLY A 134 26.69 3.75 -3.51
N TRP A 135 27.26 4.57 -2.64
CA TRP A 135 27.73 4.15 -1.32
C TRP A 135 26.62 3.60 -0.41
N LYS A 136 25.35 4.04 -0.60
CA LYS A 136 24.19 3.49 0.13
C LYS A 136 23.97 2.01 -0.14
N ALA A 137 24.24 1.54 -1.37
CA ALA A 137 24.14 0.11 -1.70
C ALA A 137 25.17 -0.70 -0.89
N ILE A 138 26.39 -0.20 -0.77
CA ILE A 138 27.47 -0.85 -0.01
C ILE A 138 27.10 -0.97 1.47
N LEU A 139 26.54 0.11 2.05
CA LEU A 139 26.12 0.12 3.45
C LEU A 139 24.97 -0.86 3.74
N LEU A 140 24.07 -1.07 2.77
CA LEU A 140 22.89 -1.92 2.96
C LEU A 140 23.17 -3.41 2.70
N LYS A 141 24.22 -3.75 1.95
CA LYS A 141 24.52 -5.15 1.58
C LYS A 141 24.61 -6.11 2.79
N PRO A 142 25.20 -5.74 3.94
CA PRO A 142 25.26 -6.62 5.11
C PRO A 142 23.89 -6.91 5.73
N VAL A 143 22.90 -6.03 5.55
CA VAL A 143 21.57 -6.20 6.17
C VAL A 143 20.55 -6.87 5.25
N ASP A 144 20.85 -7.03 3.96
CA ASP A 144 19.99 -7.72 3.00
C ASP A 144 19.48 -9.10 3.49
N PRO A 145 20.29 -9.97 4.12
CA PRO A 145 19.82 -11.29 4.56
C PRO A 145 18.65 -11.24 5.56
N PHE A 146 18.52 -10.19 6.36
CA PHE A 146 17.42 -10.06 7.33
C PHE A 146 16.05 -9.85 6.66
N PHE A 147 16.05 -9.34 5.43
CA PHE A 147 14.83 -9.02 4.69
C PHE A 147 14.53 -10.02 3.57
N LYS A 148 15.45 -10.93 3.25
CA LYS A 148 15.20 -12.02 2.31
C LYS A 148 14.29 -13.07 2.95
N LYS A 149 13.08 -13.25 2.40
CA LYS A 149 12.12 -14.25 2.88
C LYS A 149 11.37 -14.91 1.74
N HIS A 150 11.19 -16.22 1.82
CA HIS A 150 10.36 -17.01 0.88
C HIS A 150 10.69 -16.72 -0.59
N GLY A 151 11.97 -16.71 -0.96
CA GLY A 151 12.43 -16.46 -2.33
C GLY A 151 12.38 -15.00 -2.80
N ALA A 152 11.81 -14.06 -2.02
CA ALA A 152 11.90 -12.64 -2.32
C ALA A 152 13.30 -12.08 -1.98
N GLY A 153 13.78 -11.15 -2.79
CA GLY A 153 15.01 -10.39 -2.49
C GLY A 153 14.83 -9.47 -1.30
N THR A 154 13.60 -8.98 -1.08
CA THR A 154 13.20 -8.19 0.09
C THR A 154 11.72 -8.48 0.42
N GLU A 155 11.40 -8.71 1.70
CA GLU A 155 10.04 -8.69 2.25
C GLU A 155 9.98 -7.69 3.42
N LEU A 156 9.07 -6.72 3.33
CA LEU A 156 8.88 -5.68 4.35
C LEU A 156 7.43 -5.68 4.84
N PRO A 157 7.19 -5.65 6.17
CA PRO A 157 5.88 -5.31 6.68
C PRO A 157 5.63 -3.82 6.44
N VAL A 158 4.48 -3.49 5.87
CA VAL A 158 4.09 -2.13 5.49
C VAL A 158 2.73 -1.80 6.05
N LYS A 159 2.49 -0.51 6.27
CA LYS A 159 1.19 0.03 6.66
C LYS A 159 0.88 1.35 5.97
N ILE A 160 -0.41 1.62 5.83
CA ILE A 160 -0.96 2.89 5.35
C ILE A 160 -2.01 3.31 6.36
N THR A 161 -1.77 4.41 7.06
CA THR A 161 -2.67 4.94 8.09
C THR A 161 -3.05 6.40 7.80
N GLY A 162 -3.99 6.97 8.55
CA GLY A 162 -4.31 8.40 8.49
C GLY A 162 -5.58 8.69 7.71
N THR A 163 -5.54 9.70 6.84
CA THR A 163 -6.72 10.22 6.13
C THR A 163 -6.46 10.39 4.63
N LYS A 164 -7.51 10.69 3.86
CA LYS A 164 -7.38 10.97 2.42
C LYS A 164 -6.47 12.17 2.14
N SER A 165 -6.53 13.20 2.98
CA SER A 165 -5.71 14.42 2.85
C SER A 165 -4.29 14.23 3.40
N GLU A 166 -4.13 13.35 4.38
CA GLU A 166 -2.86 13.10 5.05
C GLU A 166 -2.63 11.59 5.22
N PRO A 167 -2.29 10.88 4.12
CA PRO A 167 -1.97 9.46 4.20
C PRO A 167 -0.54 9.26 4.70
N HIS A 168 -0.37 8.38 5.67
CA HIS A 168 0.93 8.01 6.24
C HIS A 168 1.33 6.62 5.79
N PHE A 169 2.39 6.54 4.98
CA PHE A 169 3.00 5.28 4.54
C PHE A 169 4.18 4.95 5.45
N GLY A 170 4.24 3.72 5.95
CA GLY A 170 5.29 3.33 6.87
C GLY A 170 5.58 1.84 6.90
N LEU A 171 6.62 1.47 7.65
CA LEU A 171 6.93 0.09 7.95
C LEU A 171 6.16 -0.34 9.20
N ASP A 172 5.71 -1.58 9.21
CA ASP A 172 4.92 -2.16 10.28
C ASP A 172 5.71 -3.18 11.10
N PHE A 173 6.87 -2.75 11.58
CA PHE A 173 7.62 -3.49 12.59
C PHE A 173 6.97 -3.18 13.93
N GLY A 174 5.93 -3.93 14.29
CA GLY A 174 5.15 -3.72 15.51
C GLY A 174 6.03 -3.25 16.67
N HIS A 175 5.79 -2.03 17.15
CA HIS A 175 6.56 -1.49 18.25
C HIS A 175 6.32 -2.40 19.46
N LYS A 176 7.38 -3.05 19.96
CA LYS A 176 7.45 -3.31 21.40
C LYS A 176 7.41 -1.93 22.05
N SER A 177 6.35 -1.64 22.78
CA SER A 177 6.27 -0.49 23.66
C SER A 177 7.55 -0.41 24.47
N SER A 178 8.27 0.72 24.36
CA SER A 178 9.30 1.06 25.33
C SER A 178 8.67 0.98 26.73
N PRO A 179 9.31 0.36 27.73
CA PRO A 179 8.81 0.38 29.09
C PRO A 179 8.63 1.84 29.51
N VAL A 180 7.43 2.18 29.95
CA VAL A 180 7.18 3.40 30.71
C VAL A 180 8.17 3.38 31.87
N GLU A 181 9.13 4.30 31.81
CA GLU A 181 10.09 4.52 32.89
C GLU A 181 9.27 4.81 34.15
N ALA A 182 9.40 3.90 35.12
CA ALA A 182 8.66 3.94 36.35
C ALA A 182 8.96 5.24 37.10
N ARG A 183 7.90 5.84 37.62
CA ARG A 183 7.90 6.95 38.58
C ARG A 183 9.06 6.86 39.57
N GLN A 184 9.82 7.94 39.67
CA GLN A 184 10.44 8.34 40.93
C GLN A 184 10.00 9.78 41.23
N THR A 185 8.95 9.92 42.02
CA THR A 185 8.78 11.06 42.92
C THR A 185 9.64 10.82 44.16
N PRO A 186 10.57 11.70 44.51
CA PRO A 186 11.07 11.79 45.87
C PRO A 186 10.17 12.75 46.65
N PHE A 187 9.52 12.23 47.70
CA PHE A 187 9.04 13.04 48.81
C PHE A 187 10.23 13.48 49.70
N GLY A 188 10.18 14.72 50.19
CA GLY A 188 10.94 15.24 51.34
C GLY A 188 12.22 16.01 50.96
N ARG A 189 12.44 17.25 51.41
CA ARG A 189 12.07 17.92 52.67
C ARG A 189 11.44 19.29 52.47
#